data_AF-A0AB34HLQ4-F1
#
_entry.id   AF-A0AB34HLQ4-F1
#
_cell.length_a   1.000
_cell.length_b   1.000
_cell.length_c   1.000
_cell.angle_alpha   90.00
_cell.angle_beta   90.00
_cell.angle_gamma   90.00
#
_symmetry.space_group_name_H-M   'P 1'
#
loop_
_entity.id
_entity.type
_entity.pdbx_description
1 polymer ?
#
loop_
_entity_poly.entity_id
_entity_poly.type
_entity_poly.pdbx_seq_one_letter_code
_entity_poly.pdbx_strand_id
1 'polypeptide(L)'
;MAGQVPLGQREPPQTLPLFSPPTHCRDFLPRGSGIVTRRPLVLQLVNATTEYAEFLHCKGKKFTDFEEVRQEIEAETDRVTGTNKGISPVPINLRVYSPHVLNLTLVDLPGMTKVPVGDQPPDIEFQIRDMLMQFVTKENCLILAVSPANSDLANSDALKVAKEVDPQGQRTIGVITKLDLMDEGTDARDVLENKLLPLRRGYIGVVNRSQKDIDGKKDITAALAAERKFFLSHPSYRHLADRMGTPYLQKVLNQQLTNHIRDTLPGLRNKLQSQLLSIEKEVEEYKNFRPDDPARKTKALLQMVQQFAVDFEKRIEGSGDQIDTYELSGGARINRIFHERFPFELVKMEFDEKELRREISYAIKNIHGIRHVLGPGTGLFTPDMAFETIVKKQVKKIREPCLKCVDMVISELISTVRQCTKKGPGQPEGFRGPRSSRTGLFTPDLAFEATVKKQVQKLKEPSIKCVDMVVSELTATIRKCSEKAPTSARRLCFNPSILNGRFDGDDDKEVAAVY
;
A
#
# COMPACT_ATOMS: atom_id res chain seq x y z
N MET A 1 -34.53 -52.68 -26.04
CA MET A 1 -34.86 -52.64 -24.61
C MET A 1 -34.73 -51.20 -24.13
N ALA A 2 -35.84 -50.46 -24.15
CA ALA A 2 -35.91 -49.09 -23.65
C ALA A 2 -36.53 -49.15 -22.24
N GLY A 3 -35.76 -48.78 -21.22
CA GLY A 3 -36.21 -48.77 -19.83
C GLY A 3 -36.94 -47.47 -19.51
N GLN A 4 -38.23 -47.57 -19.20
CA GLN A 4 -39.05 -46.50 -18.64
C GLN A 4 -38.65 -46.22 -17.18
N VAL A 5 -38.43 -44.96 -16.84
CA VAL A 5 -38.30 -44.47 -15.45
C VAL A 5 -39.69 -43.97 -15.01
N PRO A 6 -40.27 -44.40 -13.87
CA PRO A 6 -41.59 -43.97 -13.46
C PRO A 6 -41.58 -42.54 -12.89
N LEU A 7 -42.53 -41.72 -13.31
CA LEU A 7 -42.85 -40.42 -12.73
C LEU A 7 -43.39 -40.58 -11.30
N GLY A 8 -42.61 -40.13 -10.31
CA GLY A 8 -43.03 -40.01 -8.93
C GLY A 8 -44.11 -38.94 -8.75
N GLN A 9 -45.16 -39.29 -8.01
CA GLN A 9 -46.31 -38.47 -7.69
C GLN A 9 -45.89 -37.22 -6.90
N ARG A 10 -46.36 -36.03 -7.32
CA ARG A 10 -46.20 -34.78 -6.57
C ARG A 10 -47.15 -34.80 -5.37
N GLU A 11 -46.60 -34.83 -4.15
CA GLU A 11 -47.34 -34.50 -2.94
C GLU A 11 -47.82 -33.03 -2.98
N PRO A 12 -49.01 -32.71 -2.43
CA PRO A 12 -49.49 -31.34 -2.37
C PRO A 12 -48.63 -30.53 -1.39
N PRO A 13 -48.50 -29.19 -1.58
CA PRO A 13 -47.70 -28.36 -0.70
C PRO A 13 -48.29 -28.39 0.71
N GLN A 14 -47.51 -28.89 1.67
CA GLN A 14 -47.82 -28.80 3.10
C GLN A 14 -48.00 -27.32 3.45
N THR A 15 -49.21 -26.97 3.89
CA THR A 15 -49.51 -25.67 4.48
C THR A 15 -48.63 -25.48 5.72
N LEU A 16 -47.74 -24.49 5.68
CA LEU A 16 -46.94 -24.06 6.83
C LEU A 16 -47.88 -23.82 8.03
N PRO A 17 -47.60 -24.38 9.21
CA PRO A 17 -48.43 -24.13 10.38
C PRO A 17 -48.38 -22.64 10.73
N LEU A 18 -49.55 -22.03 10.98
CA LEU A 18 -49.65 -20.70 11.55
C LEU A 18 -48.84 -20.67 12.86
N PHE A 19 -47.81 -19.83 12.90
CA PHE A 19 -46.98 -19.57 14.07
C PHE A 19 -47.83 -19.22 15.29
N SER A 20 -47.67 -19.96 16.37
CA SER A 20 -48.08 -19.55 17.71
C SER A 20 -47.26 -18.30 18.12
N PRO A 21 -47.85 -17.30 18.81
CA PRO A 21 -47.13 -16.10 19.21
C PRO A 21 -45.95 -16.47 20.13
N PRO A 22 -44.81 -15.77 20.04
CA PRO A 22 -43.61 -16.10 20.82
C PRO A 22 -43.88 -15.85 22.31
N THR A 23 -43.92 -16.91 23.12
CA THR A 23 -44.18 -16.84 24.56
C THR A 23 -42.95 -16.49 25.40
N HIS A 24 -41.74 -16.50 24.83
CA HIS A 24 -40.51 -16.22 25.60
C HIS A 24 -39.50 -15.39 24.79
N CYS A 25 -39.51 -14.07 24.96
CA CYS A 25 -38.31 -13.26 24.72
C CYS A 25 -37.45 -13.32 25.99
N ARG A 26 -36.13 -13.55 25.89
CA ARG A 26 -35.28 -13.69 27.08
C ARG A 26 -34.54 -12.38 27.32
N ASP A 27 -34.47 -11.92 28.57
CA ASP A 27 -33.67 -10.76 28.94
C ASP A 27 -32.23 -11.22 29.18
N PHE A 28 -31.34 -11.05 28.20
CA PHE A 28 -29.93 -11.46 28.28
C PHE A 28 -28.94 -10.35 27.92
N LEU A 29 -29.42 -9.20 27.44
CA LEU A 29 -28.57 -8.04 27.21
C LEU A 29 -28.43 -7.23 28.49
N PRO A 30 -27.22 -6.73 28.82
CA PRO A 30 -27.02 -5.80 29.91
C PRO A 30 -27.97 -4.59 29.79
N ARG A 31 -28.44 -4.05 30.92
CA ARG A 31 -29.30 -2.86 30.97
C ARG A 31 -28.89 -1.98 32.14
N GLY A 32 -28.90 -0.65 31.93
CA GLY A 32 -28.53 0.33 32.94
C GLY A 32 -28.56 1.75 32.40
N SER A 33 -28.23 2.72 33.26
CA SER A 33 -28.03 4.11 32.87
C SER A 33 -26.60 4.34 32.35
N GLY A 34 -26.45 5.14 31.27
CA GLY A 34 -25.17 5.41 30.62
C GLY A 34 -24.87 4.50 29.42
N ILE A 35 -23.59 4.38 29.03
CA ILE A 35 -23.16 3.47 27.95
C ILE A 35 -23.19 2.05 28.48
N VAL A 36 -24.26 1.33 28.14
CA VAL A 36 -24.46 -0.07 28.55
C VAL A 36 -23.65 -1.00 27.65
N THR A 37 -23.84 -0.88 26.33
CA THR A 37 -23.08 -1.64 25.32
C THR A 37 -21.74 -0.94 25.05
N ARG A 38 -20.64 -1.47 25.61
CA ARG A 38 -19.27 -0.93 25.43
C ARG A 38 -18.45 -1.64 24.35
N ARG A 39 -18.93 -2.79 23.88
CA ARG A 39 -18.34 -3.58 22.81
C ARG A 39 -19.44 -3.99 21.83
N PRO A 40 -19.18 -4.05 20.51
CA PRO A 40 -20.14 -4.61 19.57
C PRO A 40 -20.54 -6.03 19.97
N LEU A 41 -21.83 -6.34 20.00
CA LEU A 41 -22.33 -7.69 20.22
C LEU A 41 -22.91 -8.23 18.91
N VAL A 42 -22.24 -9.22 18.34
CA VAL A 42 -22.72 -9.95 17.17
C VAL A 42 -23.58 -11.11 17.69
N LEU A 43 -24.89 -10.89 17.70
CA LEU A 43 -25.90 -11.83 18.14
C LEU A 43 -26.40 -12.64 16.94
N GLN A 44 -26.11 -13.93 16.93
CA GLN A 44 -26.57 -14.89 15.93
C GLN A 44 -27.72 -15.71 16.53
N LEU A 45 -28.95 -15.38 16.12
CA LEU A 45 -30.12 -16.18 16.41
C LEU A 45 -30.17 -17.35 15.43
N VAL A 46 -30.29 -18.57 15.96
CA VAL A 46 -30.36 -19.80 15.18
C VAL A 46 -31.63 -20.55 15.58
N ASN A 47 -32.48 -20.84 14.61
CA ASN A 47 -33.65 -21.68 14.84
C ASN A 47 -33.18 -23.12 15.08
N ALA A 48 -33.51 -23.66 16.25
CA ALA A 48 -33.19 -25.01 16.65
C ALA A 48 -34.27 -25.57 17.59
N THR A 49 -34.36 -26.89 17.71
CA THR A 49 -35.35 -27.53 18.60
C THR A 49 -35.06 -27.30 20.09
N THR A 50 -33.79 -27.08 20.45
CA THR A 50 -33.34 -26.92 21.83
C THR A 50 -32.92 -25.48 22.10
N GLU A 51 -33.36 -24.90 23.22
CA GLU A 51 -33.00 -23.55 23.64
C GLU A 51 -31.69 -23.55 24.45
N TYR A 52 -30.65 -22.88 23.95
CA TYR A 52 -29.38 -22.65 24.65
C TYR A 52 -28.57 -21.54 23.96
N ALA A 53 -27.55 -21.02 24.63
CA ALA A 53 -26.61 -20.06 24.07
C ALA A 53 -25.15 -20.56 24.12
N GLU A 54 -24.32 -20.07 23.21
CA GLU A 54 -22.89 -20.36 23.15
C GLU A 54 -22.11 -19.11 22.74
N PHE A 55 -21.00 -18.85 23.43
CA PHE A 55 -20.06 -17.77 23.07
C PHE A 55 -18.88 -18.30 22.28
N LEU A 56 -18.36 -17.47 21.36
CA LEU A 56 -17.18 -17.83 20.57
C LEU A 56 -15.91 -17.98 21.42
N HIS A 57 -15.79 -17.23 22.52
CA HIS A 57 -14.64 -17.31 23.43
C HIS A 57 -14.76 -18.43 24.48
N CYS A 58 -15.95 -19.01 24.65
CA CYS A 58 -16.25 -20.12 25.56
C CYS A 58 -16.79 -21.35 24.79
N LYS A 59 -16.09 -21.76 23.73
CA LYS A 59 -16.51 -22.88 22.87
C LYS A 59 -16.74 -24.15 23.67
N GLY A 60 -17.87 -24.83 23.41
CA GLY A 60 -18.23 -26.07 24.08
C GLY A 60 -19.00 -25.91 25.39
N LYS A 61 -19.06 -24.70 25.99
CA LYS A 61 -19.95 -24.42 27.12
C LYS A 61 -21.31 -23.96 26.59
N LYS A 62 -22.36 -24.73 26.89
CA LYS A 62 -23.75 -24.38 26.58
C LYS A 62 -24.39 -23.69 27.79
N PHE A 63 -24.90 -22.50 27.58
CA PHE A 63 -25.62 -21.72 28.58
C PHE A 63 -27.12 -21.98 28.41
N THR A 64 -27.78 -22.45 29.47
CA THR A 64 -29.23 -22.65 29.50
C THR A 64 -29.95 -21.57 30.30
N ASP A 65 -29.24 -20.93 31.23
CA ASP A 65 -29.74 -19.75 31.94
C ASP A 65 -29.27 -18.47 31.24
N PHE A 66 -30.22 -17.63 30.84
CA PHE A 66 -29.96 -16.37 30.15
C PHE A 66 -29.48 -15.27 31.08
N GLU A 67 -29.65 -15.43 32.40
CA GLU A 67 -29.04 -14.55 33.38
C GLU A 67 -27.51 -14.78 33.45
N GLU A 68 -27.05 -16.02 33.31
CA GLU A 68 -25.62 -16.31 33.15
C GLU A 68 -25.07 -15.73 31.84
N VAL A 69 -25.86 -15.76 30.76
CA VAL A 69 -25.48 -15.13 29.48
C VAL A 69 -25.26 -13.62 29.66
N ARG A 70 -26.15 -12.95 30.40
CA ARG A 70 -26.03 -11.51 30.70
C ARG A 70 -24.75 -11.22 31.50
N GLN A 71 -24.52 -11.98 32.57
CA GLN A 71 -23.34 -11.84 33.42
C GLN A 71 -22.04 -12.13 32.64
N GLU A 72 -22.05 -13.11 31.75
CA GLU A 72 -20.91 -13.43 30.88
C GLU A 72 -20.62 -12.29 29.89
N ILE A 73 -21.63 -11.63 29.31
CA ILE A 73 -21.43 -10.46 28.45
C ILE A 73 -20.76 -9.33 29.25
N GLU A 74 -21.21 -9.07 30.48
CA GLU A 74 -20.64 -8.05 31.36
C GLU A 74 -19.19 -8.37 31.73
N ALA A 75 -18.93 -9.61 32.18
CA ALA A 75 -17.61 -10.08 32.55
C ALA A 75 -16.62 -10.04 31.37
N GLU A 76 -17.04 -10.50 30.19
CA GLU A 76 -16.22 -10.48 28.98
C GLU A 76 -15.97 -9.06 28.47
N THR A 77 -16.93 -8.15 28.68
CA THR A 77 -16.74 -6.73 28.39
C THR A 77 -15.69 -6.14 29.31
N ASP A 78 -15.84 -6.30 30.62
CA ASP A 78 -14.91 -5.76 31.62
C ASP A 78 -13.51 -6.35 31.51
N ARG A 79 -13.37 -7.61 31.09
CA ARG A 79 -12.07 -8.25 30.84
C ARG A 79 -11.24 -7.51 29.79
N VAL A 80 -11.87 -6.93 28.78
CA VAL A 80 -11.19 -6.25 27.66
C VAL A 80 -11.14 -4.73 27.86
N THR A 81 -12.22 -4.12 28.32
CA THR A 81 -12.32 -2.65 28.45
C THR A 81 -11.89 -2.13 29.82
N GLY A 82 -11.67 -3.02 30.79
CA GLY A 82 -11.59 -2.66 32.20
C GLY A 82 -12.92 -2.12 32.75
N THR A 83 -12.90 -1.72 34.01
CA THR A 83 -14.07 -1.19 34.75
C THR A 83 -14.31 0.31 34.50
N ASN A 84 -13.40 1.01 33.84
CA ASN A 84 -13.42 2.48 33.72
C ASN A 84 -14.24 2.99 32.52
N LYS A 85 -15.32 2.29 32.15
CA LYS A 85 -16.27 2.70 31.09
C LYS A 85 -15.65 2.92 29.70
N GLY A 86 -14.48 2.34 29.42
CA GLY A 86 -13.87 2.33 28.09
C GLY A 86 -14.68 1.50 27.09
N ILE A 87 -14.43 1.72 25.80
CA ILE A 87 -15.03 0.93 24.70
C ILE A 87 -13.97 0.14 23.97
N SER A 88 -14.37 -0.92 23.25
CA SER A 88 -13.46 -1.66 22.37
C SER A 88 -14.17 -2.07 21.08
N PRO A 89 -13.52 -1.94 19.92
CA PRO A 89 -14.09 -2.35 18.63
C PRO A 89 -14.13 -3.88 18.46
N VAL A 90 -13.52 -4.64 19.37
CA VAL A 90 -13.46 -6.12 19.29
C VAL A 90 -14.83 -6.71 19.67
N PRO A 91 -15.55 -7.34 18.73
CA PRO A 91 -16.91 -7.81 18.99
C PRO A 91 -16.95 -9.01 19.94
N ILE A 92 -18.05 -9.13 20.69
CA ILE A 92 -18.46 -10.36 21.38
C ILE A 92 -19.39 -11.12 20.43
N ASN A 93 -19.09 -12.39 20.16
CA ASN A 93 -19.92 -13.23 19.31
C ASN A 93 -20.74 -14.20 20.17
N LEU A 94 -22.05 -14.05 20.11
CA LEU A 94 -23.02 -14.84 20.86
C LEU A 94 -23.96 -15.55 19.89
N ARG A 95 -24.07 -16.87 20.01
CA ARG A 95 -25.08 -17.67 19.31
C ARG A 95 -26.17 -18.05 20.28
N VAL A 96 -27.42 -17.79 19.91
CA VAL A 96 -28.60 -18.23 20.66
C VAL A 96 -29.40 -19.17 19.78
N TYR A 97 -29.52 -20.41 20.23
CA TYR A 97 -30.32 -21.46 19.62
C TYR A 97 -31.68 -21.45 20.33
N SER A 98 -32.79 -21.37 19.60
CA SER A 98 -34.14 -21.44 20.18
C SER A 98 -35.18 -21.81 19.11
N PRO A 99 -36.26 -22.53 19.46
CA PRO A 99 -37.34 -22.83 18.50
C PRO A 99 -38.21 -21.60 18.20
N HIS A 100 -38.09 -20.54 19.01
CA HIS A 100 -38.90 -19.34 18.92
C HIS A 100 -38.24 -18.19 18.14
N VAL A 101 -37.02 -18.41 17.64
CA VAL A 101 -36.26 -17.41 16.89
C VAL A 101 -36.10 -17.81 15.44
N LEU A 102 -35.93 -16.81 14.58
CA LEU A 102 -35.59 -17.01 13.18
C LEU A 102 -34.08 -16.89 13.02
N ASN A 103 -33.54 -17.48 11.95
CA ASN A 103 -32.13 -17.34 11.60
C ASN A 103 -31.84 -15.88 11.25
N LEU A 104 -31.25 -15.13 12.19
CA LEU A 104 -31.00 -13.70 12.08
C LEU A 104 -29.67 -13.36 12.75
N THR A 105 -28.88 -12.50 12.12
CA THR A 105 -27.71 -11.90 12.76
C THR A 105 -27.99 -10.44 13.04
N LEU A 106 -27.90 -10.07 14.31
CA LEU A 106 -28.02 -8.70 14.81
C LEU A 106 -26.65 -8.26 15.29
N VAL A 107 -26.31 -7.00 15.04
CA VAL A 107 -25.12 -6.39 15.62
C VAL A 107 -25.60 -5.26 16.50
N ASP A 108 -25.52 -5.45 17.82
CA ASP A 108 -25.75 -4.38 18.78
C ASP A 108 -24.45 -3.57 18.91
N LEU A 109 -24.57 -2.24 18.82
CA LEU A 109 -23.44 -1.32 18.76
C LEU A 109 -23.56 -0.30 19.90
N PRO A 110 -22.43 0.22 20.41
CA PRO A 110 -22.47 1.27 21.42
C PRO A 110 -23.31 2.47 20.97
N GLY A 111 -24.15 2.97 21.89
CA GLY A 111 -24.95 4.18 21.65
C GLY A 111 -24.07 5.42 21.58
N MET A 112 -24.42 6.37 20.70
CA MET A 112 -23.68 7.63 20.59
C MET A 112 -23.85 8.49 21.85
N THR A 113 -22.72 8.98 22.37
CA THR A 113 -22.67 9.91 23.49
C THR A 113 -21.92 11.17 23.09
N LYS A 114 -22.52 12.34 23.30
CA LYS A 114 -21.96 13.65 22.91
C LYS A 114 -20.94 14.21 23.91
N VAL A 115 -20.98 13.73 25.15
CA VAL A 115 -20.09 14.21 26.22
C VAL A 115 -19.43 13.00 26.88
N PRO A 116 -18.08 12.98 26.99
CA PRO A 116 -17.39 11.92 27.70
C PRO A 116 -17.78 11.92 29.18
N VAL A 117 -18.02 10.74 29.75
CA VAL A 117 -18.40 10.59 31.16
C VAL A 117 -17.38 9.72 31.90
N GLY A 118 -16.89 10.20 33.04
CA GLY A 118 -15.87 9.50 33.84
C GLY A 118 -14.50 9.57 33.17
N ASP A 119 -13.80 8.44 33.09
CA ASP A 119 -12.45 8.35 32.51
C ASP A 119 -12.44 8.12 30.98
N GLN A 120 -13.58 8.38 30.32
CA GLN A 120 -13.67 8.25 28.87
C GLN A 120 -12.79 9.29 28.18
N PRO A 121 -12.09 8.92 27.10
CA PRO A 121 -11.24 9.86 26.40
C PRO A 121 -12.08 10.94 25.71
N PRO A 122 -11.54 12.16 25.51
CA PRO A 122 -12.29 13.29 24.94
C PRO A 122 -12.78 13.04 23.51
N ASP A 123 -12.21 12.06 22.81
CA ASP A 123 -12.56 11.65 21.45
C ASP A 123 -13.51 10.43 21.40
N ILE A 124 -14.14 10.05 22.51
CA ILE A 124 -15.02 8.87 22.59
C ILE A 124 -16.13 8.88 21.53
N GLU A 125 -16.70 10.05 21.23
CA GLU A 125 -17.72 10.22 20.19
C GLU A 125 -17.20 9.77 18.81
N PHE A 126 -15.97 10.18 18.46
CA PHE A 126 -15.33 9.82 17.20
C PHE A 126 -15.04 8.32 17.15
N GLN A 127 -14.55 7.73 18.25
CA GLN A 127 -14.28 6.29 18.32
C GLN A 127 -15.55 5.44 18.16
N ILE A 128 -16.66 5.82 18.82
CA ILE A 128 -17.95 5.16 18.65
C ILE A 128 -18.42 5.32 17.20
N ARG A 129 -18.34 6.53 16.64
CA ARG A 129 -18.75 6.79 15.25
C ARG A 129 -17.94 5.95 14.26
N ASP A 130 -16.62 5.88 14.42
CA ASP A 130 -15.75 5.06 13.56
C ASP A 130 -16.09 3.58 13.68
N MET A 131 -16.40 3.11 14.90
CA MET A 131 -16.88 1.75 15.14
C MET A 131 -18.20 1.48 14.43
N LEU A 132 -19.19 2.39 14.52
CA LEU A 132 -20.45 2.29 13.78
C LEU A 132 -20.19 2.21 12.27
N MET A 133 -19.35 3.10 11.74
CA MET A 133 -19.02 3.19 10.31
C MET A 133 -18.41 1.90 9.77
N GLN A 134 -17.65 1.13 10.56
CA GLN A 134 -17.12 -0.17 10.14
C GLN A 134 -18.23 -1.21 9.81
N PHE A 135 -19.41 -1.07 10.42
CA PHE A 135 -20.55 -1.94 10.16
C PHE A 135 -21.51 -1.33 9.13
N VAL A 136 -21.92 -0.08 9.32
CA VAL A 136 -23.02 0.52 8.54
C VAL A 136 -22.63 0.96 7.13
N THR A 137 -21.34 1.12 6.82
CA THR A 137 -20.86 1.44 5.46
C THR A 137 -20.97 0.27 4.49
N LYS A 138 -21.08 -0.96 5.01
CA LYS A 138 -21.27 -2.15 4.17
C LYS A 138 -22.65 -2.08 3.51
N GLU A 139 -22.69 -2.08 2.18
CA GLU A 139 -23.94 -2.02 1.39
C GLU A 139 -24.94 -3.13 1.76
N ASN A 140 -24.41 -4.30 2.16
CA ASN A 140 -25.22 -5.45 2.56
C ASN A 140 -25.73 -5.37 4.01
N CYS A 141 -25.50 -4.28 4.74
CA CYS A 141 -25.99 -4.09 6.11
C CYS A 141 -27.34 -3.34 6.10
N LEU A 142 -28.36 -3.95 6.73
CA LEU A 142 -29.60 -3.25 7.08
C LEU A 142 -29.37 -2.41 8.33
N ILE A 143 -29.75 -1.14 8.28
CA ILE A 143 -29.58 -0.18 9.38
C ILE A 143 -30.90 -0.06 10.13
N LEU A 144 -30.89 -0.36 11.43
CA LEU A 144 -32.03 -0.11 12.31
C LEU A 144 -31.81 1.21 13.05
N ALA A 145 -32.40 2.29 12.55
CA ALA A 145 -32.26 3.62 13.14
C ALA A 145 -33.27 3.80 14.28
N VAL A 146 -32.84 3.46 15.50
CA VAL A 146 -33.65 3.56 16.71
C VAL A 146 -33.59 4.99 17.27
N SER A 147 -34.75 5.65 17.39
CA SER A 147 -34.88 7.00 17.96
C SER A 147 -35.99 7.01 19.02
N PRO A 148 -35.83 7.75 20.13
CA PRO A 148 -36.91 7.90 21.10
C PRO A 148 -37.89 9.01 20.66
N ALA A 149 -39.18 8.80 20.92
CA ALA A 149 -40.26 9.70 20.49
C ALA A 149 -40.33 11.01 21.26
N ASN A 150 -39.80 11.01 22.50
CA ASN A 150 -39.76 12.18 23.37
C ASN A 150 -38.61 13.15 23.04
N SER A 151 -37.90 12.93 21.94
CA SER A 151 -36.87 13.83 21.43
C SER A 151 -37.18 14.20 19.99
N ASP A 152 -36.79 15.41 19.57
CA ASP A 152 -36.94 15.82 18.19
C ASP A 152 -36.16 14.91 17.24
N LEU A 153 -36.86 14.34 16.27
CA LEU A 153 -36.30 13.42 15.29
C LEU A 153 -35.23 14.09 14.42
N ALA A 154 -35.31 15.41 14.20
CA ALA A 154 -34.31 16.15 13.44
C ALA A 154 -32.92 16.11 14.10
N ASN A 155 -32.87 15.87 15.42
CA ASN A 155 -31.64 15.75 16.21
C ASN A 155 -31.24 14.29 16.47
N SER A 156 -31.88 13.31 15.81
CA SER A 156 -31.55 11.90 15.94
C SER A 156 -30.18 11.59 15.32
N ASP A 157 -29.22 11.27 16.18
CA ASP A 157 -27.88 10.88 15.74
C ASP A 157 -27.93 9.60 14.90
N ALA A 158 -28.83 8.65 15.22
CA ALA A 158 -29.00 7.40 14.49
C ALA A 158 -29.44 7.64 13.03
N LEU A 159 -30.38 8.57 12.81
CA LEU A 159 -30.84 8.93 11.46
C LEU A 159 -29.80 9.77 10.71
N LYS A 160 -29.03 10.60 11.42
CA LYS A 160 -27.91 11.35 10.82
C LYS A 160 -26.86 10.39 10.24
N VAL A 161 -26.39 9.43 11.03
CA VAL A 161 -25.43 8.40 10.58
C VAL A 161 -26.02 7.59 9.43
N ALA A 162 -27.29 7.18 9.53
CA ALA A 162 -27.95 6.43 8.46
C ALA A 162 -27.98 7.22 7.14
N LYS A 163 -28.31 8.51 7.16
CA LYS A 163 -28.31 9.36 5.96
C LYS A 163 -26.93 9.56 5.34
N GLU A 164 -25.87 9.56 6.13
CA GLU A 164 -24.50 9.70 5.62
C GLU A 164 -24.10 8.49 4.75
N VAL A 165 -24.54 7.28 5.12
CA VAL A 165 -24.17 6.02 4.44
C VAL A 165 -25.28 5.41 3.57
N ASP A 166 -26.51 5.90 3.70
CA ASP A 166 -27.69 5.51 2.93
C ASP A 166 -28.57 6.76 2.66
N PRO A 167 -28.12 7.71 1.81
CA PRO A 167 -28.83 8.98 1.59
C PRO A 167 -30.25 8.81 1.02
N GLN A 168 -30.49 7.71 0.31
CA GLN A 168 -31.79 7.38 -0.28
C GLN A 168 -32.69 6.56 0.67
N GLY A 169 -32.20 6.17 1.86
CA GLY A 169 -32.95 5.39 2.84
C GLY A 169 -33.38 4.00 2.32
N GLN A 170 -32.57 3.39 1.45
CA GLN A 170 -32.87 2.12 0.77
C GLN A 170 -32.78 0.91 1.70
N ARG A 171 -31.89 0.96 2.69
CA ARG A 171 -31.56 -0.14 3.62
C ARG A 171 -31.71 0.27 5.08
N THR A 172 -32.29 1.43 5.32
CA THR A 172 -32.58 1.98 6.65
C THR A 172 -34.04 1.74 7.04
N ILE A 173 -34.25 1.22 8.25
CA ILE A 173 -35.56 1.01 8.88
C ILE A 173 -35.61 1.91 10.12
N GLY A 174 -36.60 2.81 10.18
CA GLY A 174 -36.77 3.67 11.34
C GLY A 174 -37.55 2.95 12.45
N VAL A 175 -37.05 3.03 13.68
CA VAL A 175 -37.78 2.52 14.86
C VAL A 175 -37.96 3.64 15.86
N ILE A 176 -39.20 3.93 16.21
CA ILE A 176 -39.56 4.97 17.17
C ILE A 176 -39.95 4.30 18.49
N THR A 177 -39.18 4.56 19.54
CA THR A 177 -39.39 3.98 20.88
C THR A 177 -39.98 5.02 21.83
N LYS A 178 -40.44 4.62 23.02
CA LYS A 178 -40.90 5.54 24.09
C LYS A 178 -42.05 6.47 23.67
N LEU A 179 -42.95 5.99 22.81
CA LEU A 179 -44.15 6.74 22.37
C LEU A 179 -45.12 7.04 23.51
N ASP A 180 -45.05 6.25 24.59
CA ASP A 180 -45.81 6.40 25.83
C ASP A 180 -45.29 7.52 26.75
N LEU A 181 -44.07 8.02 26.49
CA LEU A 181 -43.41 9.07 27.28
C LEU A 181 -43.38 10.43 26.57
N MET A 182 -44.23 10.62 25.56
CA MET A 182 -44.39 11.91 24.90
C MET A 182 -45.21 12.87 25.76
N ASP A 183 -44.96 14.17 25.62
CA ASP A 183 -45.71 15.20 26.34
C ASP A 183 -47.17 15.20 25.91
N GLU A 184 -48.09 15.38 26.87
CA GLU A 184 -49.52 15.43 26.58
C GLU A 184 -49.83 16.52 25.53
N GLY A 185 -50.59 16.13 24.50
CA GLY A 185 -50.90 17.01 23.37
C GLY A 185 -49.92 16.96 22.21
N THR A 186 -48.81 16.21 22.33
CA THR A 186 -47.89 15.92 21.22
C THR A 186 -48.03 14.50 20.72
N ASP A 187 -47.72 14.27 19.44
CA ASP A 187 -47.63 12.93 18.87
C ASP A 187 -46.58 12.84 17.76
N ALA A 188 -46.02 11.64 17.57
CA ALA A 188 -45.11 11.30 16.47
C ALA A 188 -45.83 10.82 15.19
N ARG A 189 -47.09 11.22 14.93
CA ARG A 189 -47.87 10.67 13.82
C ARG A 189 -47.23 10.95 12.45
N ASP A 190 -46.77 12.18 12.21
CA ASP A 190 -46.17 12.55 10.93
C ASP A 190 -44.86 11.80 10.64
N VAL A 191 -44.16 11.37 11.69
CA VAL A 191 -42.99 10.50 11.58
C VAL A 191 -43.42 9.09 11.19
N LEU A 192 -44.38 8.51 11.92
CA LEU A 192 -44.87 7.15 11.69
C LEU A 192 -45.61 6.99 10.36
N GLU A 193 -46.23 8.06 9.86
CA GLU A 193 -46.83 8.13 8.52
C GLU A 193 -45.80 8.41 7.41
N ASN A 194 -44.50 8.47 7.76
CA ASN A 194 -43.38 8.63 6.83
C ASN A 194 -43.40 9.96 6.05
N LYS A 195 -43.96 11.03 6.65
CA LYS A 195 -44.10 12.35 6.02
C LYS A 195 -42.93 13.28 6.31
N LEU A 196 -42.46 13.30 7.57
CA LEU A 196 -41.42 14.25 8.01
C LEU A 196 -40.05 13.92 7.40
N LEU A 197 -39.60 12.67 7.54
CA LEU A 197 -38.32 12.20 7.02
C LEU A 197 -38.50 10.87 6.28
N PRO A 198 -38.82 10.87 4.98
CA PRO A 198 -39.19 9.65 4.27
C PRO A 198 -38.06 8.62 4.21
N LEU A 199 -38.33 7.41 4.71
CA LEU A 199 -37.48 6.23 4.51
C LEU A 199 -38.20 5.24 3.59
N ARG A 200 -37.47 4.54 2.70
CA ARG A 200 -38.08 3.57 1.79
C ARG A 200 -38.73 2.39 2.52
N ARG A 201 -38.19 2.03 3.69
CA ARG A 201 -38.71 0.95 4.54
C ARG A 201 -39.62 1.46 5.67
N GLY A 202 -39.89 2.77 5.72
CA GLY A 202 -40.79 3.40 6.68
C GLY A 202 -40.31 3.38 8.13
N TYR A 203 -41.24 3.71 9.03
CA TYR A 203 -41.05 3.75 10.48
C TYR A 203 -41.98 2.77 11.18
N ILE A 204 -41.49 2.20 12.29
CA ILE A 204 -42.27 1.32 13.16
C ILE A 204 -42.14 1.83 14.59
N GLY A 205 -43.28 2.12 15.21
CA GLY A 205 -43.39 2.50 16.60
C GLY A 205 -43.43 1.28 17.51
N VAL A 206 -42.69 1.31 18.61
CA VAL A 206 -42.70 0.26 19.65
C VAL A 206 -42.79 0.89 21.04
N VAL A 207 -43.47 0.19 21.94
CA VAL A 207 -43.59 0.57 23.36
C VAL A 207 -42.99 -0.55 24.20
N ASN A 208 -41.89 -0.22 24.87
CA ASN A 208 -41.11 -1.17 25.66
C ASN A 208 -41.53 -1.14 27.14
N ARG A 209 -41.08 -2.13 27.92
CA ARG A 209 -41.20 -2.12 29.39
C ARG A 209 -40.47 -0.91 29.97
N SER A 210 -41.12 -0.18 30.88
CA SER A 210 -40.47 0.88 31.66
C SER A 210 -39.48 0.31 32.66
N GLN A 211 -38.60 1.14 33.24
CA GLN A 211 -37.67 0.68 34.28
C GLN A 211 -38.41 0.05 35.47
N LYS A 212 -39.56 0.63 35.87
CA LYS A 212 -40.42 0.08 36.92
C LYS A 212 -41.02 -1.27 36.55
N ASP A 213 -41.40 -1.48 35.29
CA ASP A 213 -41.89 -2.77 34.81
C ASP A 213 -40.78 -3.83 34.80
N ILE A 214 -39.54 -3.43 34.54
CA ILE A 214 -38.36 -4.31 34.56
C ILE A 214 -38.05 -4.74 35.99
N ASP A 215 -37.98 -3.78 36.93
CA ASP A 215 -37.73 -4.06 38.35
C ASP A 215 -38.85 -4.94 38.94
N GLY A 216 -40.09 -4.74 38.48
CA GLY A 216 -41.26 -5.56 38.79
C GLY A 216 -41.35 -6.89 38.02
N LYS A 217 -40.35 -7.24 37.20
CA LYS A 217 -40.29 -8.47 36.36
C LYS A 217 -41.57 -8.73 35.56
N LYS A 218 -42.16 -7.68 35.00
CA LYS A 218 -43.38 -7.79 34.19
C LYS A 218 -43.17 -8.75 33.03
N ASP A 219 -44.11 -9.69 32.91
CA ASP A 219 -44.11 -10.69 31.86
C ASP A 219 -44.23 -10.07 30.46
N ILE A 220 -43.62 -10.71 29.47
CA ILE A 220 -43.59 -10.22 28.08
C ILE A 220 -44.95 -10.33 27.42
N THR A 221 -45.73 -11.36 27.74
CA THR A 221 -47.11 -11.47 27.22
C THR A 221 -47.93 -10.28 27.68
N ALA A 222 -47.77 -9.87 28.94
CA ALA A 222 -48.42 -8.68 29.49
C ALA A 222 -47.87 -7.39 28.85
N ALA A 223 -46.57 -7.32 28.54
CA ALA A 223 -45.97 -6.18 27.85
C ALA A 223 -46.50 -6.02 26.41
N LEU A 224 -46.57 -7.11 25.64
CA LEU A 224 -47.11 -7.12 24.28
C LEU A 224 -48.62 -6.78 24.27
N ALA A 225 -49.37 -7.28 25.25
CA ALA A 225 -50.78 -6.93 25.41
C ALA A 225 -50.96 -5.44 25.75
N ALA A 226 -50.09 -4.88 26.61
CA ALA A 226 -50.09 -3.46 26.94
C ALA A 226 -49.71 -2.59 25.74
N GLU A 227 -48.69 -2.98 24.97
CA GLU A 227 -48.30 -2.33 23.72
C GLU A 227 -49.46 -2.30 22.71
N ARG A 228 -50.10 -3.44 22.48
CA ARG A 228 -51.26 -3.52 21.57
C ARG A 228 -52.42 -2.66 22.08
N LYS A 229 -52.68 -2.67 23.38
CA LYS A 229 -53.72 -1.81 23.99
C LYS A 229 -53.39 -0.34 23.76
N PHE A 230 -52.15 0.10 23.98
CA PHE A 230 -51.71 1.48 23.75
C PHE A 230 -52.01 1.94 22.33
N PHE A 231 -51.57 1.19 21.31
CA PHE A 231 -51.80 1.57 19.91
C PHE A 231 -53.28 1.56 19.52
N LEU A 232 -54.11 0.70 20.11
CA LEU A 232 -55.55 0.66 19.84
C LEU A 232 -56.32 1.77 20.56
N SER A 233 -55.87 2.18 21.76
CA SER A 233 -56.54 3.22 22.55
C SER A 233 -56.09 4.64 22.19
N HIS A 234 -54.88 4.82 21.65
CA HIS A 234 -54.35 6.14 21.36
C HIS A 234 -55.01 6.76 20.11
N PRO A 235 -55.64 7.95 20.21
CA PRO A 235 -56.43 8.52 19.11
C PRO A 235 -55.59 8.79 17.85
N SER A 236 -54.35 9.26 18.00
CA SER A 236 -53.45 9.56 16.88
C SER A 236 -52.84 8.33 16.21
N TYR A 237 -52.87 7.14 16.85
CA TYR A 237 -52.21 5.93 16.33
C TYR A 237 -53.15 4.77 16.03
N ARG A 238 -54.44 4.89 16.38
CA ARG A 238 -55.42 3.82 16.23
C ARG A 238 -55.51 3.24 14.82
N HIS A 239 -55.43 4.10 13.79
CA HIS A 239 -55.44 3.67 12.38
C HIS A 239 -54.12 3.04 11.92
N LEU A 240 -53.04 3.20 12.69
CA LEU A 240 -51.72 2.63 12.42
C LEU A 240 -51.46 1.35 13.24
N ALA A 241 -52.34 0.99 14.17
CA ALA A 241 -52.08 -0.07 15.16
C ALA A 241 -51.65 -1.41 14.55
N ASP A 242 -52.13 -1.76 13.35
CA ASP A 242 -51.76 -3.00 12.65
C ASP A 242 -50.37 -2.98 11.99
N ARG A 243 -49.78 -1.79 11.85
CA ARG A 243 -48.41 -1.56 11.35
C ARG A 243 -47.45 -1.09 12.45
N MET A 244 -47.83 -1.26 13.71
CA MET A 244 -47.05 -0.84 14.87
C MET A 244 -46.87 -2.00 15.83
N GLY A 245 -45.93 -1.82 16.76
CA GLY A 245 -45.62 -2.75 17.82
C GLY A 245 -44.52 -3.75 17.47
N THR A 246 -44.00 -4.37 18.53
CA THR A 246 -42.90 -5.33 18.47
C THR A 246 -43.20 -6.54 17.56
N PRO A 247 -44.40 -7.15 17.56
CA PRO A 247 -44.70 -8.27 16.66
C PRO A 247 -44.65 -7.88 15.18
N TYR A 248 -45.12 -6.68 14.83
CA TYR A 248 -45.05 -6.17 13.47
C TYR A 248 -43.60 -5.89 13.06
N LEU A 249 -42.81 -5.27 13.94
CA LEU A 249 -41.38 -5.05 13.73
C LEU A 249 -40.64 -6.35 13.43
N GLN A 250 -40.87 -7.40 14.22
CA GLN A 250 -40.23 -8.70 14.02
C GLN A 250 -40.57 -9.30 12.64
N LYS A 251 -41.84 -9.22 12.24
CA LYS A 251 -42.31 -9.69 10.93
C LYS A 251 -41.65 -8.90 9.79
N VAL A 252 -41.60 -7.57 9.90
CA VAL A 252 -40.98 -6.71 8.88
C VAL A 252 -39.49 -6.99 8.79
N LEU A 253 -38.76 -7.04 9.91
CA LEU A 253 -37.32 -7.33 9.91
C LEU A 253 -37.00 -8.66 9.24
N ASN A 254 -37.80 -9.71 9.51
CA ASN A 254 -37.60 -11.00 8.87
C ASN A 254 -37.83 -10.95 7.36
N GLN A 255 -38.92 -10.32 6.92
CA GLN A 255 -39.23 -10.17 5.49
C GLN A 255 -38.13 -9.37 4.78
N GLN A 256 -37.70 -8.26 5.39
CA GLN A 256 -36.69 -7.38 4.83
C GLN A 256 -35.32 -8.06 4.78
N LEU A 257 -34.92 -8.80 5.82
CA LEU A 257 -33.69 -9.58 5.82
C LEU A 257 -33.71 -10.64 4.70
N THR A 258 -34.81 -11.38 4.56
CA THR A 258 -34.92 -12.45 3.56
C THR A 258 -34.83 -11.89 2.13
N ASN A 259 -35.53 -10.79 1.86
CA ASN A 259 -35.45 -10.11 0.56
C ASN A 259 -34.05 -9.54 0.31
N HIS A 260 -33.46 -8.89 1.32
CA HIS A 260 -32.13 -8.31 1.22
C HIS A 260 -31.04 -9.36 0.98
N ILE A 261 -31.10 -10.51 1.66
CA ILE A 261 -30.21 -11.65 1.38
C ILE A 261 -30.41 -12.12 -0.07
N ARG A 262 -31.65 -12.31 -0.51
CA ARG A 262 -31.95 -12.76 -1.88
C ARG A 262 -31.37 -11.81 -2.94
N ASP A 263 -31.51 -10.50 -2.74
CA ASP A 263 -31.08 -9.48 -3.69
C ASP A 263 -29.55 -9.29 -3.70
N THR A 264 -28.90 -9.43 -2.53
CA THR A 264 -27.44 -9.20 -2.39
C THR A 264 -26.59 -10.43 -2.66
N LEU A 265 -27.15 -11.64 -2.53
CA LEU A 265 -26.41 -12.91 -2.67
C LEU A 265 -25.78 -13.11 -4.06
N PRO A 266 -26.44 -12.76 -5.19
CA PRO A 266 -25.79 -12.80 -6.51
C PRO A 266 -24.56 -11.90 -6.61
N GLY A 267 -24.65 -10.67 -6.08
CA GLY A 267 -23.52 -9.72 -6.06
C GLY A 267 -22.38 -10.22 -5.18
N LEU A 268 -22.69 -10.74 -3.99
CA LEU A 268 -21.71 -11.35 -3.10
C LEU A 268 -21.01 -12.55 -3.75
N ARG A 269 -21.76 -13.44 -4.41
CA ARG A 269 -21.21 -14.58 -5.15
C ARG A 269 -20.22 -14.13 -6.22
N ASN A 270 -20.60 -13.13 -7.03
CA ASN A 270 -19.73 -12.63 -8.09
C ASN A 270 -18.45 -12.00 -7.52
N LYS A 271 -18.54 -11.23 -6.43
CA LYS A 271 -17.38 -10.67 -5.73
C LYS A 271 -16.44 -11.77 -5.22
N LEU A 272 -17.00 -12.78 -4.56
CA LEU A 272 -16.22 -13.93 -4.06
C LEU A 272 -15.58 -14.70 -5.20
N GLN A 273 -16.26 -14.87 -6.33
CA GLN A 273 -15.73 -15.54 -7.52
C GLN A 273 -14.59 -14.74 -8.16
N SER A 274 -14.70 -13.41 -8.27
CA SER A 274 -13.61 -12.57 -8.74
C SER A 274 -12.40 -12.60 -7.80
N GLN A 275 -12.63 -12.58 -6.48
CA GLN A 275 -11.56 -12.71 -5.48
C GLN A 275 -10.89 -14.09 -5.56
N LEU A 276 -11.68 -15.16 -5.68
CA LEU A 276 -11.17 -16.51 -5.86
C LEU A 276 -10.29 -16.61 -7.11
N LEU A 277 -10.74 -16.08 -8.25
CA LEU A 277 -9.98 -16.13 -9.50
C LEU A 277 -8.67 -15.32 -9.42
N SER A 278 -8.65 -14.21 -8.68
CA SER A 278 -7.41 -13.47 -8.42
C SER A 278 -6.44 -14.30 -7.58
N ILE A 279 -6.93 -14.92 -6.50
CA ILE A 279 -6.12 -15.75 -5.60
C ILE A 279 -5.65 -17.02 -6.32
N GLU A 280 -6.48 -17.63 -7.17
CA GLU A 280 -6.13 -18.81 -7.94
C GLU A 280 -4.95 -18.58 -8.88
N LYS A 281 -4.84 -17.38 -9.49
CA LYS A 281 -3.66 -17.00 -10.29
C LYS A 281 -2.38 -17.01 -9.47
N GLU A 282 -2.41 -16.40 -8.29
CA GLU A 282 -1.26 -16.41 -7.37
C GLU A 282 -0.97 -17.84 -6.91
N VAL A 283 -2.00 -18.57 -6.46
CA VAL A 283 -1.86 -19.94 -5.97
C VAL A 283 -1.30 -20.87 -7.03
N GLU A 284 -1.64 -20.70 -8.31
CA GLU A 284 -1.06 -21.48 -9.41
C GLU A 284 0.47 -21.39 -9.48
N GLU A 285 1.03 -20.21 -9.17
CA GLU A 285 2.47 -20.05 -9.01
C GLU A 285 2.99 -20.86 -7.82
N TYR A 286 2.20 -20.99 -6.74
CA TYR A 286 2.57 -21.75 -5.54
C TYR A 286 2.15 -23.23 -5.55
N LYS A 287 1.31 -23.73 -6.46
CA LYS A 287 0.76 -25.11 -6.45
C LYS A 287 1.85 -26.18 -6.44
N ASN A 288 2.96 -25.92 -7.12
CA ASN A 288 4.12 -26.82 -7.18
C ASN A 288 5.19 -26.50 -6.12
N PHE A 289 4.82 -25.83 -5.03
CA PHE A 289 5.74 -25.44 -3.97
C PHE A 289 6.06 -26.65 -3.09
N ARG A 290 7.26 -27.19 -3.25
CA ARG A 290 7.91 -28.05 -2.26
C ARG A 290 9.10 -27.27 -1.70
N PRO A 291 9.16 -26.99 -0.39
CA PRO A 291 10.22 -26.18 0.21
C PRO A 291 11.64 -26.72 -0.06
N ASP A 292 11.77 -28.01 -0.35
CA ASP A 292 13.06 -28.71 -0.54
C ASP A 292 13.43 -29.06 -1.99
N ASP A 293 12.72 -28.59 -3.02
CA ASP A 293 13.06 -28.94 -4.42
C ASP A 293 14.25 -28.10 -4.97
N PRO A 294 15.44 -28.70 -5.22
CA PRO A 294 16.60 -27.98 -5.74
C PRO A 294 16.37 -27.44 -7.16
N ALA A 295 15.54 -28.11 -7.98
CA ALA A 295 15.29 -27.71 -9.36
C ALA A 295 14.60 -26.34 -9.43
N ARG A 296 13.76 -26.03 -8.44
CA ARG A 296 13.05 -24.76 -8.37
C ARG A 296 13.93 -23.62 -7.85
N LYS A 297 14.89 -23.90 -6.95
CA LYS A 297 15.91 -22.92 -6.54
C LYS A 297 16.75 -22.48 -7.75
N THR A 298 17.15 -23.43 -8.60
CA THR A 298 17.85 -23.15 -9.86
C THR A 298 16.97 -22.38 -10.84
N LYS A 299 15.71 -22.77 -11.01
CA LYS A 299 14.76 -22.05 -11.89
C LYS A 299 14.51 -20.61 -11.42
N ALA A 300 14.31 -20.40 -10.12
CA ALA A 300 14.11 -19.06 -9.54
C ALA A 300 15.37 -18.20 -9.71
N LEU A 301 16.56 -18.75 -9.45
CA LEU A 301 17.82 -18.05 -9.70
C LEU A 301 17.95 -17.66 -11.19
N LEU A 302 17.65 -18.58 -12.10
CA LEU A 302 17.71 -18.32 -13.54
C LEU A 302 16.72 -17.24 -13.97
N GLN A 303 15.49 -17.26 -13.46
CA GLN A 303 14.49 -16.22 -13.73
C GLN A 303 14.93 -14.86 -13.18
N MET A 304 15.50 -14.81 -11.96
CA MET A 304 16.01 -13.57 -11.37
C MET A 304 17.18 -13.00 -12.17
N VAL A 305 18.11 -13.84 -12.64
CA VAL A 305 19.24 -13.42 -13.46
C VAL A 305 18.78 -12.93 -14.84
N GLN A 306 17.86 -13.65 -15.48
CA GLN A 306 17.28 -13.23 -16.77
C GLN A 306 16.55 -11.90 -16.65
N GLN A 307 15.71 -11.73 -15.62
CA GLN A 307 15.01 -10.48 -15.38
C GLN A 307 15.98 -9.32 -15.14
N PHE A 308 17.01 -9.53 -14.32
CA PHE A 308 18.04 -8.52 -14.08
C PHE A 308 18.76 -8.11 -15.37
N ALA A 309 19.12 -9.08 -16.22
CA ALA A 309 19.79 -8.81 -17.49
C ALA A 309 18.92 -7.96 -18.43
N VAL A 310 17.64 -8.34 -18.59
CA VAL A 310 16.68 -7.59 -19.41
C VAL A 310 16.44 -6.19 -18.85
N ASP A 311 16.27 -6.04 -17.53
CA ASP A 311 16.05 -4.73 -16.89
C ASP A 311 17.27 -3.81 -17.02
N PHE A 312 18.48 -4.38 -16.93
CA PHE A 312 19.72 -3.64 -17.12
C PHE A 312 19.86 -3.17 -18.57
N GLU A 313 19.65 -4.06 -19.55
CA GLU A 313 19.66 -3.75 -20.98
C GLU A 313 18.65 -2.66 -21.32
N LYS A 314 17.39 -2.81 -20.91
CA LYS A 314 16.33 -1.81 -21.12
C LYS A 314 16.71 -0.42 -20.59
N ARG A 315 17.38 -0.33 -19.44
CA ARG A 315 17.79 0.97 -18.85
C ARG A 315 19.00 1.60 -19.55
N ILE A 316 19.91 0.79 -20.10
CA ILE A 316 21.07 1.30 -20.83
C ILE A 316 20.67 1.72 -22.24
N GLU A 317 19.75 1.01 -22.89
CA GLU A 317 19.27 1.33 -24.24
C GLU A 317 18.16 2.38 -24.26
N GLY A 318 17.44 2.56 -23.15
CA GLY A 318 16.29 3.47 -23.06
C GLY A 318 14.95 2.84 -23.43
N SER A 319 14.90 1.52 -23.58
CA SER A 319 13.72 0.71 -23.94
C SER A 319 12.88 0.26 -22.73
N GLY A 320 12.87 1.04 -21.65
CA GLY A 320 12.19 0.67 -20.40
C GLY A 320 10.66 0.82 -20.46
N ASP A 321 9.92 -0.13 -19.88
CA ASP A 321 8.44 -0.11 -19.84
C ASP A 321 7.89 1.04 -18.97
N GLN A 322 8.70 1.58 -18.07
CA GLN A 322 8.40 2.76 -17.23
C GLN A 322 9.48 3.81 -17.47
N ILE A 323 9.15 4.83 -18.26
CA ILE A 323 10.04 5.95 -18.56
C ILE A 323 9.89 6.98 -17.44
N ASP A 324 10.99 7.26 -16.72
CA ASP A 324 11.04 8.34 -15.74
C ASP A 324 11.03 9.69 -16.47
N THR A 325 10.01 10.51 -16.21
CA THR A 325 9.82 11.82 -16.85
C THR A 325 10.45 12.98 -16.08
N TYR A 326 10.96 12.73 -14.86
CA TYR A 326 11.48 13.78 -13.98
C TYR A 326 13.01 13.92 -14.08
N GLU A 327 13.73 12.81 -14.19
CA GLU A 327 15.20 12.81 -14.24
C GLU A 327 15.77 11.94 -15.36
N LEU A 328 16.89 12.41 -15.95
CA LEU A 328 17.70 11.60 -16.86
C LEU A 328 18.39 10.46 -16.09
N SER A 329 18.22 9.23 -16.55
CA SER A 329 18.77 8.05 -15.90
C SER A 329 19.42 7.08 -16.90
N GLY A 330 20.34 6.25 -16.41
CA GLY A 330 20.92 5.15 -17.17
C GLY A 330 21.57 5.60 -18.48
N GLY A 331 21.14 5.00 -19.58
CA GLY A 331 21.65 5.29 -20.93
C GLY A 331 21.61 6.76 -21.33
N ALA A 332 20.50 7.45 -21.03
CA ALA A 332 20.34 8.86 -21.40
C ALA A 332 21.34 9.76 -20.64
N ARG A 333 21.64 9.43 -19.38
CA ARG A 333 22.62 10.16 -18.58
C ARG A 333 24.06 9.88 -19.02
N ILE A 334 24.36 8.64 -19.42
CA ILE A 334 25.64 8.28 -20.05
C ILE A 334 25.83 9.05 -21.36
N ASN A 335 24.79 9.11 -22.20
CA ASN A 335 24.81 9.87 -23.46
C ASN A 335 25.14 11.35 -23.21
N ARG A 336 24.48 11.96 -22.21
CA ARG A 336 24.76 13.35 -21.77
C ARG A 336 26.21 13.54 -21.30
N ILE A 337 26.78 12.57 -20.57
CA ILE A 337 28.18 12.63 -20.13
C ILE A 337 29.12 12.71 -21.34
N PHE A 338 28.91 11.86 -22.35
CA PHE A 338 29.77 11.82 -23.54
C PHE A 338 29.62 13.02 -24.45
N HIS A 339 28.41 13.53 -24.64
CA HIS A 339 28.13 14.53 -25.69
C HIS A 339 27.99 15.96 -25.18
N GLU A 340 27.68 16.18 -23.90
CA GLU A 340 27.61 17.52 -23.32
C GLU A 340 28.75 17.75 -22.34
N ARG A 341 28.90 16.88 -21.34
CA ARG A 341 29.78 17.15 -20.20
C ARG A 341 31.26 17.01 -20.54
N PHE A 342 31.64 15.96 -21.27
CA PHE A 342 33.02 15.72 -21.63
C PHE A 342 33.58 16.80 -22.59
N PRO A 343 32.88 17.18 -23.68
CA PRO A 343 33.30 18.28 -24.53
C PRO A 343 33.40 19.60 -23.78
N PHE A 344 32.46 19.88 -22.87
CA PHE A 344 32.53 21.07 -22.01
C PHE A 344 33.80 21.09 -21.16
N GLU A 345 34.16 19.95 -20.54
CA GLU A 345 35.36 19.87 -19.70
C GLU A 345 36.66 20.01 -20.53
N LEU A 346 36.65 19.60 -21.81
CA LEU A 346 37.75 19.84 -22.75
C LEU A 346 37.87 21.31 -23.15
N VAL A 347 36.75 22.00 -23.43
CA VAL A 347 36.76 23.43 -23.81
C VAL A 347 37.09 24.32 -22.61
N LYS A 348 36.64 23.93 -21.40
CA LYS A 348 36.97 24.61 -20.15
C LYS A 348 38.47 24.57 -19.83
N MET A 349 39.25 23.70 -20.48
CA MET A 349 40.71 23.80 -20.46
C MET A 349 41.15 25.05 -21.22
N GLU A 350 40.93 26.23 -20.64
CA GLU A 350 41.40 27.49 -21.18
C GLU A 350 42.93 27.50 -21.17
N PHE A 351 43.49 27.94 -22.29
CA PHE A 351 44.92 28.19 -22.39
C PHE A 351 45.15 29.64 -21.98
N ASP A 352 45.95 29.87 -20.93
CA ASP A 352 46.48 31.21 -20.70
C ASP A 352 47.42 31.54 -21.86
N GLU A 353 46.93 32.36 -22.80
CA GLU A 353 47.70 32.77 -23.96
C GLU A 353 49.01 33.47 -23.56
N LYS A 354 49.03 34.21 -22.44
CA LYS A 354 50.24 34.91 -21.98
C LYS A 354 51.27 33.90 -21.49
N GLU A 355 50.83 32.90 -20.73
CA GLU A 355 51.70 31.81 -20.29
C GLU A 355 52.18 30.98 -21.48
N LEU A 356 51.31 30.64 -22.43
CA LEU A 356 51.68 29.88 -23.62
C LEU A 356 52.71 30.63 -24.48
N ARG A 357 52.52 31.93 -24.72
CA ARG A 357 53.50 32.77 -25.43
C ARG A 357 54.85 32.81 -24.70
N ARG A 358 54.83 32.90 -23.36
CA ARG A 358 56.04 32.84 -22.53
C ARG A 358 56.75 31.50 -22.68
N GLU A 359 56.01 30.38 -22.61
CA GLU A 359 56.56 29.03 -22.79
C GLU A 359 57.15 28.81 -24.18
N ILE A 360 56.46 29.27 -25.23
CA ILE A 360 56.97 29.24 -26.61
C ILE A 360 58.28 30.04 -26.70
N SER A 361 58.33 31.24 -26.11
CA SER A 361 59.54 32.07 -26.09
C SER A 361 60.72 31.37 -25.41
N TYR A 362 60.50 30.76 -24.24
CA TYR A 362 61.53 29.99 -23.54
C TYR A 362 61.95 28.74 -24.32
N ALA A 363 61.00 27.99 -24.88
CA ALA A 363 61.29 26.78 -25.66
C ALA A 363 62.17 27.13 -26.88
N ILE A 364 61.80 28.18 -27.62
CA ILE A 364 62.58 28.67 -28.76
C ILE A 364 63.98 29.12 -28.30
N LYS A 365 64.09 29.96 -27.26
CA LYS A 365 65.38 30.46 -26.76
C LYS A 365 66.29 29.32 -26.28
N ASN A 366 65.76 28.35 -25.56
CA ASN A 366 66.51 27.21 -25.03
C ASN A 366 66.99 26.27 -26.14
N ILE A 367 66.18 26.05 -27.18
CA ILE A 367 66.56 25.20 -28.32
C ILE A 367 67.64 25.88 -29.19
N HIS A 368 67.59 27.21 -29.34
CA HIS A 368 68.62 27.95 -30.07
C HIS A 368 69.94 28.09 -29.29
N GLY A 369 69.88 28.16 -27.95
CA GLY A 369 71.08 28.33 -27.11
C GLY A 369 71.93 29.54 -27.52
N ILE A 370 73.26 29.40 -27.51
CA ILE A 370 74.21 30.45 -27.96
C ILE A 370 74.40 30.53 -29.49
N ARG A 371 73.72 29.68 -30.28
CA ARG A 371 73.94 29.61 -31.74
C ARG A 371 73.58 30.88 -32.50
N HIS A 372 72.74 31.74 -31.92
CA HIS A 372 72.36 33.03 -32.50
C HIS A 372 73.50 34.08 -32.47
N VAL A 373 74.56 33.83 -31.69
CA VAL A 373 75.70 34.75 -31.50
C VAL A 373 76.90 34.38 -32.39
N LEU A 374 76.95 33.16 -32.94
CA LEU A 374 78.13 32.60 -33.61
C LEU A 374 78.05 32.57 -35.16
N GLY A 375 77.07 33.21 -35.80
CA GLY A 375 77.11 33.43 -37.24
C GLY A 375 75.80 33.89 -37.90
N PRO A 376 75.82 34.47 -39.11
CA PRO A 376 74.70 35.23 -39.69
C PRO A 376 73.53 34.40 -40.26
N GLY A 377 73.39 33.11 -39.92
CA GLY A 377 72.45 32.21 -40.61
C GLY A 377 71.60 31.28 -39.74
N THR A 378 71.75 31.30 -38.41
CA THR A 378 71.24 30.23 -37.52
C THR A 378 69.99 30.58 -36.71
N GLY A 379 69.45 31.79 -36.86
CA GLY A 379 68.25 32.27 -36.15
C GLY A 379 66.99 32.44 -37.02
N LEU A 380 67.04 32.08 -38.30
CA LEU A 380 65.96 32.44 -39.25
C LEU A 380 64.71 31.53 -39.21
N PHE A 381 64.78 30.36 -38.58
CA PHE A 381 63.69 29.37 -38.62
C PHE A 381 63.26 28.93 -37.22
N THR A 382 61.94 28.82 -37.01
CA THR A 382 61.35 28.30 -35.77
C THR A 382 61.65 26.80 -35.62
N PRO A 383 62.21 26.30 -34.51
CA PRO A 383 62.56 24.89 -34.37
C PRO A 383 61.31 24.02 -34.21
N ASP A 384 61.18 22.96 -35.01
CA ASP A 384 60.10 21.95 -34.91
C ASP A 384 60.01 21.34 -33.50
N MET A 385 61.15 21.21 -32.82
CA MET A 385 61.22 20.70 -31.44
C MET A 385 60.48 21.60 -30.43
N ALA A 386 60.41 22.91 -30.66
CA ALA A 386 59.68 23.83 -29.79
C ALA A 386 58.17 23.56 -29.91
N PHE A 387 57.68 23.42 -31.15
CA PHE A 387 56.30 23.07 -31.43
C PHE A 387 55.93 21.70 -30.84
N GLU A 388 56.74 20.67 -31.09
CA GLU A 388 56.48 19.32 -30.57
C GLU A 388 56.45 19.29 -29.04
N THR A 389 57.36 20.01 -28.38
CA THR A 389 57.42 20.08 -26.90
C THR A 389 56.19 20.76 -26.32
N ILE A 390 55.79 21.91 -26.88
CA ILE A 390 54.62 22.66 -26.43
C ILE A 390 53.34 21.85 -26.67
N VAL A 391 53.19 21.24 -27.85
CA VAL A 391 52.00 20.44 -28.17
C VAL A 391 51.90 19.19 -27.30
N LYS A 392 53.00 18.45 -27.09
CA LYS A 392 53.01 17.31 -26.14
C LYS A 392 52.61 17.74 -24.74
N LYS A 393 53.05 18.92 -24.28
CA LYS A 393 52.67 19.47 -22.97
C LYS A 393 51.17 19.77 -22.90
N GLN A 394 50.57 20.29 -23.97
CA GLN A 394 49.12 20.54 -24.00
C GLN A 394 48.30 19.24 -24.12
N VAL A 395 48.71 18.29 -24.95
CA VAL A 395 48.03 16.99 -25.10
C VAL A 395 48.00 16.21 -23.78
N LYS A 396 49.07 16.30 -22.96
CA LYS A 396 49.08 15.68 -21.62
C LYS A 396 47.96 16.17 -20.71
N LYS A 397 47.49 17.41 -20.86
CA LYS A 397 46.40 17.96 -20.04
C LYS A 397 45.03 17.35 -20.37
N ILE A 398 44.87 16.75 -21.55
CA ILE A 398 43.62 16.08 -21.98
C ILE A 398 43.37 14.80 -21.16
N ARG A 399 44.42 14.23 -20.55
CA ARG A 399 44.34 12.99 -19.76
C ARG A 399 43.35 13.10 -18.60
N GLU A 400 43.37 14.21 -17.88
CA GLU A 400 42.54 14.38 -16.68
C GLU A 400 41.03 14.44 -17.00
N PRO A 401 40.55 15.23 -17.98
CA PRO A 401 39.16 15.17 -18.45
C PRO A 401 38.72 13.79 -18.92
N CYS A 402 39.61 13.05 -19.61
CA CYS A 402 39.31 11.68 -20.04
C CYS A 402 39.09 10.73 -18.86
N LEU A 403 39.95 10.79 -17.84
CA LEU A 403 39.79 10.00 -16.62
C LEU A 403 38.50 10.37 -15.87
N LYS A 404 38.21 11.67 -15.77
CA LYS A 404 36.98 12.16 -15.13
C LYS A 404 35.73 11.69 -15.87
N CYS A 405 35.75 11.67 -17.21
CA CYS A 405 34.67 11.12 -18.02
C CYS A 405 34.41 9.65 -17.70
N VAL A 406 35.47 8.83 -17.65
CA VAL A 406 35.39 7.42 -17.28
C VAL A 406 34.79 7.25 -15.88
N ASP A 407 35.25 8.01 -14.88
CA ASP A 407 34.73 7.91 -13.51
C ASP A 407 33.23 8.32 -13.41
N MET A 408 32.79 9.30 -14.20
CA MET A 408 31.37 9.69 -14.27
C MET A 408 30.50 8.59 -14.88
N VAL A 409 30.95 7.95 -15.97
CA VAL A 409 30.24 6.82 -16.59
C VAL A 409 30.17 5.62 -15.65
N ILE A 410 31.26 5.30 -14.97
CA ILE A 410 31.32 4.22 -13.98
C ILE A 410 30.33 4.47 -12.84
N SER A 411 30.24 5.72 -12.36
CA SER A 411 29.30 6.11 -11.32
C SER A 411 27.85 5.90 -11.75
N GLU A 412 27.51 6.23 -13.00
CA GLU A 412 26.17 6.03 -13.54
C GLU A 412 25.83 4.55 -13.77
N LEU A 413 26.81 3.73 -14.22
CA LEU A 413 26.63 2.28 -14.34
C LEU A 413 26.36 1.63 -12.98
N ILE A 414 27.09 2.03 -11.93
CA ILE A 414 26.85 1.54 -10.55
C ILE A 414 25.46 1.96 -10.06
N SER A 415 25.05 3.20 -10.34
CA SER A 415 23.70 3.68 -10.03
C SER A 415 22.64 2.82 -10.71
N THR A 416 22.81 2.54 -12.00
CA THR A 416 21.88 1.75 -12.81
C THR A 416 21.72 0.33 -12.25
N VAL A 417 22.83 -0.35 -11.92
CA VAL A 417 22.78 -1.68 -11.30
C VAL A 417 21.98 -1.66 -10.00
N ARG A 418 22.24 -0.69 -9.12
CA ARG A 418 21.52 -0.57 -7.84
C ARG A 418 20.02 -0.35 -8.02
N GLN A 419 19.64 0.38 -9.07
CA GLN A 419 18.23 0.63 -9.36
C GLN A 419 17.55 -0.61 -9.95
N CYS A 420 18.25 -1.44 -10.74
CA CYS A 420 17.75 -2.74 -11.20
C CYS A 420 17.53 -3.70 -10.03
N THR A 421 18.44 -3.76 -9.07
CA THR A 421 18.32 -4.70 -7.93
C THR A 421 17.26 -4.29 -6.91
N LYS A 422 16.91 -2.99 -6.82
CA LYS A 422 15.81 -2.52 -5.94
C LYS A 422 14.42 -3.00 -6.39
N LYS A 423 14.24 -3.35 -7.67
CA LYS A 423 12.95 -3.85 -8.22
C LYS A 423 12.80 -5.38 -8.09
N GLY A 424 13.48 -6.02 -7.15
CA GLY A 424 13.33 -7.46 -6.86
C GLY A 424 11.87 -7.88 -6.56
N PRO A 425 11.53 -9.18 -6.77
CA PRO A 425 10.19 -9.60 -7.15
C PRO A 425 9.13 -9.32 -6.08
N GLY A 426 8.06 -8.62 -6.49
CA GLY A 426 6.72 -8.72 -5.91
C GLY A 426 6.55 -8.39 -4.43
N GLN A 427 6.67 -7.12 -4.03
CA GLN A 427 5.80 -6.62 -2.96
C GLN A 427 4.57 -5.99 -3.61
N PRO A 428 3.37 -6.58 -3.48
CA PRO A 428 2.15 -5.84 -3.75
C PRO A 428 2.06 -4.69 -2.75
N GLU A 429 1.91 -3.47 -3.25
CA GLU A 429 1.63 -2.27 -2.46
C GLU A 429 0.27 -2.45 -1.77
N GLY A 430 0.26 -3.09 -0.59
CA GLY A 430 -1.00 -3.39 0.09
C GLY A 430 -0.93 -3.94 1.52
N PHE A 431 0.24 -4.28 2.06
CA PHE A 431 0.35 -4.78 3.44
C PHE A 431 1.51 -4.13 4.20
N ARG A 432 1.21 -3.06 4.96
CA ARG A 432 2.03 -2.66 6.13
C ARG A 432 1.59 -3.49 7.34
N GLY A 433 2.04 -4.74 7.40
CA GLY A 433 2.06 -5.53 8.63
C GLY A 433 3.32 -5.23 9.46
N PRO A 434 3.31 -5.50 10.78
CA PRO A 434 4.42 -5.15 11.66
C PRO A 434 5.68 -5.93 11.29
N ARG A 435 6.81 -5.21 11.28
CA ARG A 435 8.16 -5.74 11.06
C ARG A 435 8.47 -6.83 12.09
N SER A 436 8.21 -8.07 11.74
CA SER A 436 8.67 -9.23 12.51
C SER A 436 9.37 -10.20 11.57
N SER A 437 10.61 -10.55 11.94
CA SER A 437 11.37 -11.71 11.48
C SER A 437 11.68 -11.77 9.97
N ARG A 438 12.70 -11.00 9.56
CA ARG A 438 13.55 -11.37 8.41
C ARG A 438 14.21 -12.72 8.71
N THR A 439 13.59 -13.82 8.27
CA THR A 439 14.29 -15.12 8.20
C THR A 439 15.31 -15.03 7.06
N GLY A 440 16.58 -15.00 7.43
CA GLY A 440 17.72 -14.84 6.54
C GLY A 440 17.97 -16.05 5.64
N LEU A 441 17.29 -16.08 4.49
CA LEU A 441 17.74 -16.87 3.35
C LEU A 441 18.09 -15.88 2.24
N PHE A 442 19.39 -15.61 2.12
CA PHE A 442 20.02 -14.64 1.23
C PHE A 442 19.82 -13.16 1.62
N THR A 443 20.91 -12.52 2.06
CA THR A 443 21.16 -11.09 1.85
C THR A 443 21.98 -10.95 0.56
N PRO A 444 21.35 -10.90 -0.63
CA PRO A 444 22.05 -10.90 -1.91
C PRO A 444 22.70 -9.54 -2.18
N ASP A 445 22.21 -8.48 -1.56
CA ASP A 445 22.55 -7.10 -1.93
C ASP A 445 24.03 -6.80 -1.73
N LEU A 446 24.61 -7.14 -0.58
CA LEU A 446 26.01 -6.83 -0.28
C LEU A 446 27.01 -7.68 -1.10
N ALA A 447 26.73 -8.98 -1.27
CA ALA A 447 27.62 -9.89 -1.99
C ALA A 447 27.57 -9.66 -3.51
N PHE A 448 26.36 -9.43 -4.05
CA PHE A 448 26.19 -9.05 -5.45
C PHE A 448 26.77 -7.67 -5.72
N GLU A 449 26.52 -6.67 -4.85
CA GLU A 449 27.09 -5.33 -4.97
C GLU A 449 28.62 -5.38 -4.91
N ALA A 450 29.22 -6.17 -4.02
CA ALA A 450 30.66 -6.35 -3.96
C ALA A 450 31.22 -7.00 -5.24
N THR A 451 30.50 -7.98 -5.80
CA THR A 451 30.91 -8.65 -7.04
C THR A 451 30.83 -7.73 -8.24
N VAL A 452 29.73 -6.97 -8.37
CA VAL A 452 29.59 -5.99 -9.45
C VAL A 452 30.61 -4.87 -9.31
N LYS A 453 30.83 -4.32 -8.11
CA LYS A 453 31.90 -3.33 -7.87
C LYS A 453 33.27 -3.88 -8.28
N LYS A 454 33.56 -5.14 -7.97
CA LYS A 454 34.82 -5.79 -8.35
C LYS A 454 34.96 -5.95 -9.86
N GLN A 455 33.89 -6.28 -10.58
CA GLN A 455 33.91 -6.37 -12.05
C GLN A 455 34.02 -5.00 -12.71
N VAL A 456 33.31 -4.00 -12.19
CA VAL A 456 33.40 -2.60 -12.66
C VAL A 456 34.81 -2.03 -12.42
N GLN A 457 35.44 -2.37 -11.30
CA GLN A 457 36.83 -1.98 -11.03
C GLN A 457 37.83 -2.65 -11.97
N LYS A 458 37.57 -3.89 -12.42
CA LYS A 458 38.37 -4.55 -13.46
C LYS A 458 38.25 -3.87 -14.83
N LEU A 459 37.14 -3.20 -15.12
CA LEU A 459 36.97 -2.42 -16.36
C LEU A 459 37.75 -1.11 -16.37
N LYS A 460 38.19 -0.62 -15.21
CA LYS A 460 38.94 0.64 -15.10
C LYS A 460 40.28 0.60 -15.84
N GLU A 461 41.02 -0.50 -15.74
CA GLU A 461 42.34 -0.63 -16.37
C GLU A 461 42.26 -0.71 -17.92
N PRO A 462 41.35 -1.51 -18.53
CA PRO A 462 41.07 -1.44 -19.97
C PRO A 462 40.64 -0.05 -20.45
N SER A 463 39.77 0.65 -19.73
CA SER A 463 39.34 2.01 -20.11
C SER A 463 40.51 3.00 -20.10
N ILE A 464 41.42 2.90 -19.12
CA ILE A 464 42.64 3.71 -19.08
C ILE A 464 43.56 3.38 -20.26
N LYS A 465 43.71 2.10 -20.63
CA LYS A 465 44.48 1.69 -21.82
C LYS A 465 43.89 2.26 -23.12
N CYS A 466 42.57 2.30 -23.26
CA CYS A 466 41.92 2.96 -24.39
C CYS A 466 42.23 4.47 -24.42
N VAL A 467 42.21 5.15 -23.27
CA VAL A 467 42.59 6.58 -23.19
C VAL A 467 44.06 6.76 -23.60
N ASP A 468 44.97 5.92 -23.10
CA ASP A 468 46.39 6.00 -23.45
C ASP A 468 46.63 5.71 -24.95
N MET A 469 45.88 4.79 -25.56
CA MET A 469 45.91 4.55 -27.01
C MET A 469 45.45 5.77 -27.81
N VAL A 470 44.34 6.40 -27.42
CA VAL A 470 43.83 7.61 -28.10
C VAL A 470 44.84 8.76 -28.00
N VAL A 471 45.45 8.95 -26.82
CA VAL A 471 46.51 9.96 -26.61
C VAL A 471 47.74 9.66 -27.47
N SER A 472 48.12 8.39 -27.60
CA SER A 472 49.23 7.95 -28.45
C SER A 472 48.96 8.22 -29.93
N GLU A 473 47.77 7.89 -30.44
CA GLU A 473 47.37 8.13 -31.83
C GLU A 473 47.26 9.63 -32.15
N LEU A 474 46.74 10.45 -31.23
CA LEU A 474 46.75 11.91 -31.36
C LEU A 474 48.19 12.45 -31.45
N THR A 475 49.09 11.95 -30.59
CA THR A 475 50.51 12.32 -30.61
C THR A 475 51.19 11.93 -31.93
N ALA A 476 50.88 10.74 -32.45
CA ALA A 476 51.39 10.27 -33.74
C ALA A 476 50.86 11.09 -34.93
N THR A 477 49.58 11.48 -34.88
CA THR A 477 48.96 12.34 -35.90
C THR A 477 49.58 13.73 -35.91
N ILE A 478 49.80 14.33 -34.75
CA ILE A 478 50.47 15.63 -34.60
C ILE A 478 51.90 15.58 -35.16
N ARG A 479 52.63 14.50 -34.90
CA ARG A 479 53.98 14.27 -35.48
C ARG A 479 53.95 14.23 -37.01
N LYS A 480 53.00 13.50 -37.60
CA LYS A 480 52.80 13.45 -39.07
C LYS A 480 52.42 14.81 -39.65
N CYS A 481 51.67 15.64 -38.92
CA CYS A 481 51.35 17.00 -39.33
C CYS A 481 52.58 17.92 -39.27
N SER A 482 53.44 17.78 -38.26
CA SER A 482 54.71 18.50 -38.15
C SER A 482 55.66 18.16 -39.31
N GLU A 483 55.68 16.91 -39.76
CA GLU A 483 56.52 16.46 -40.88
C GLU A 483 56.07 17.00 -42.26
N LYS A 484 54.84 17.52 -42.37
CA LYS A 484 54.24 18.08 -43.59
C LYS A 484 54.28 19.62 -43.67
N ALA A 485 54.88 20.30 -42.70
CA ALA A 485 55.09 21.74 -42.75
C ALA A 485 56.11 22.13 -43.87
N PRO A 486 55.96 23.29 -44.53
CA PRO A 486 56.58 23.57 -45.83
C PRO A 486 58.11 23.54 -45.86
N THR A 487 58.59 23.03 -46.99
CA THR A 487 59.95 22.63 -47.39
C THR A 487 60.95 23.78 -47.62
N SER A 488 60.85 24.92 -46.94
CA SER A 488 61.80 26.04 -47.11
C SER A 488 63.01 26.03 -46.16
N ALA A 489 63.04 25.14 -45.16
CA ALA A 489 64.14 25.02 -44.19
C ALA A 489 64.99 23.73 -44.31
N ARG A 490 64.78 22.91 -45.35
CA ARG A 490 65.44 21.59 -45.49
C ARG A 490 66.75 21.57 -46.29
N ARG A 491 67.18 22.69 -46.88
CA ARG A 491 68.48 22.75 -47.56
C ARG A 491 69.45 23.57 -46.72
N LEU A 492 70.62 22.98 -46.43
CA LEU A 492 71.75 23.52 -45.66
C LEU A 492 71.71 23.17 -44.17
N CYS A 493 71.96 21.89 -43.86
CA CYS A 493 72.78 21.39 -42.72
C CYS A 493 72.54 19.88 -42.50
N PHE A 494 72.66 19.06 -43.54
CA PHE A 494 72.88 17.62 -43.38
C PHE A 494 74.34 17.32 -43.75
N ASN A 495 75.17 17.05 -42.74
CA ASN A 495 76.42 16.29 -42.93
C ASN A 495 76.21 14.93 -42.23
N PRO A 496 76.05 13.82 -42.98
CA PRO A 496 75.57 12.55 -42.45
C PRO A 496 76.68 11.66 -41.88
N SER A 497 77.54 12.20 -41.01
CA SER A 497 78.71 11.47 -40.47
C SER A 497 78.75 11.30 -38.95
N ILE A 498 77.67 11.59 -38.22
CA ILE A 498 77.58 11.35 -36.75
C ILE A 498 76.44 10.37 -36.39
N LEU A 499 76.28 9.31 -37.19
CA LEU A 499 75.41 8.18 -36.88
C LEU A 499 76.16 6.88 -37.14
N ASN A 500 77.21 6.63 -36.38
CA ASN A 500 77.76 5.29 -36.20
C ASN A 500 78.33 5.16 -34.78
N GLY A 501 77.61 4.41 -33.95
CA GLY A 501 78.01 4.03 -32.59
C GLY A 501 76.94 3.10 -32.01
N ARG A 502 77.05 1.79 -32.29
CA ARG A 502 76.29 0.73 -31.63
C ARG A 502 76.96 0.33 -30.31
N PHE A 503 76.11 0.06 -29.32
CA PHE A 503 76.18 -0.88 -28.19
C PHE A 503 77.54 -1.50 -27.78
N ASP A 504 77.87 -1.39 -26.50
CA ASP A 504 77.98 -2.53 -25.57
C ASP A 504 77.89 -2.04 -24.10
N GLY A 505 77.37 -2.89 -23.21
CA GLY A 505 77.03 -2.56 -21.82
C GLY A 505 78.15 -2.76 -20.81
N ASP A 506 77.92 -2.29 -19.58
CA ASP A 506 78.23 -3.02 -18.34
C ASP A 506 77.70 -2.29 -17.10
N ASP A 507 77.55 -3.08 -16.05
CA ASP A 507 76.92 -2.86 -14.74
C ASP A 507 77.39 -1.64 -13.92
N ASP A 508 76.46 -1.22 -13.04
CA ASP A 508 76.61 -0.68 -11.69
C ASP A 508 77.83 0.18 -11.31
N LYS A 509 77.54 1.41 -10.86
CA LYS A 509 78.02 1.93 -9.56
C LYS A 509 77.27 3.20 -9.13
N GLU A 510 76.79 3.15 -7.89
CA GLU A 510 76.29 4.27 -7.09
C GLU A 510 77.29 5.42 -7.00
N VAL A 511 76.81 6.67 -7.01
CA VAL A 511 77.33 7.75 -6.14
C VAL A 511 76.17 8.64 -5.72
N ALA A 512 75.92 8.70 -4.40
CA ALA A 512 75.07 9.67 -3.75
C ALA A 512 75.80 11.01 -3.55
N ALA A 513 75.07 12.13 -3.63
CA ALA A 513 75.43 13.35 -2.89
C ALA A 513 74.18 14.20 -2.58
N VAL A 514 74.04 14.45 -1.28
CA VAL A 514 73.21 15.42 -0.54
C VAL A 514 73.72 16.84 -0.89
N TYR A 515 72.93 17.90 -1.11
CA TYR A 515 71.90 18.55 -0.29
C TYR A 515 70.69 19.01 -1.10
#